data_AF-A0A969I2U5-F1
#
_entry.id   AF-A0A969I2U5-F1
#
_cell.length_a   1.000
_cell.length_b   1.000
_cell.length_c   1.000
_cell.angle_alpha   90.00
_cell.angle_beta   90.00
_cell.angle_gamma   90.00
#
_symmetry.space_group_name_H-M   'P 1'
#
loop_
_entity.id
_entity.type
_entity.pdbx_description
1 polymer ?
#
loop_
_entity_poly.entity_id
_entity_poly.type
_entity_poly.pdbx_seq_one_letter_code
_entity_poly.pdbx_strand_id
1 'polypeptide(L)'
;MLKIIDIFLAPIVFLAALPMKIARKTSMRNLPLTAAVFRKVGIFPITSHYYEPLFDMSHADLSGRPRDLPGIDLCHAQQIALLHRFEGTDIPDNWDRPAGDDGNFSLRNRNFGAGDADLWWHVIRHFKPSRIIEVGSGHSTRVARHAIARTLHEQPAYVCDHVCIEPYEMPWLEKLGIQVRREKLEDIDPALFATLKAGDILFIDSSHMIRPVAKC
;
A
#
# COMPACT_ATOMS: atom_id res chain seq x y z
N MET A 1 42.34 17.69 -7.03
CA MET A 1 42.41 17.53 -5.57
C MET A 1 41.16 16.83 -5.01
N LEU A 2 39.95 17.38 -5.20
CA LEU A 2 38.69 16.79 -4.69
C LEU A 2 38.42 15.35 -5.19
N LYS A 3 38.65 15.06 -6.48
CA LYS A 3 38.49 13.69 -7.03
C LYS A 3 39.46 12.66 -6.43
N ILE A 4 40.63 13.09 -5.97
CA ILE A 4 41.61 12.19 -5.34
C ILE A 4 41.19 11.90 -3.91
N ILE A 5 40.74 12.91 -3.17
CA ILE A 5 40.19 12.75 -1.82
C ILE A 5 38.98 11.79 -1.85
N ASP A 6 38.11 11.91 -2.84
CA ASP A 6 36.95 11.04 -3.02
C ASP A 6 37.33 9.55 -3.14
N ILE A 7 38.37 9.23 -3.94
CA ILE A 7 38.88 7.86 -4.08
C ILE A 7 39.32 7.27 -2.73
N PHE A 8 39.94 8.07 -1.86
CA PHE A 8 40.36 7.63 -0.53
C PHE A 8 39.21 7.60 0.48
N LEU A 9 38.23 8.48 0.34
CA LEU A 9 37.09 8.59 1.24
C LEU A 9 36.03 7.51 0.97
N ALA A 10 35.84 7.13 -0.30
CA ALA A 10 34.87 6.13 -0.72
C ALA A 10 34.92 4.80 0.06
N PRO A 11 36.07 4.13 0.26
CA PRO A 11 36.12 2.91 1.06
C PRO A 11 35.75 3.14 2.53
N ILE A 12 36.10 4.29 3.12
CA ILE A 12 35.76 4.64 4.50
C ILE A 12 34.24 4.84 4.62
N VAL A 13 33.64 5.59 3.68
CA VAL A 13 32.20 5.82 3.64
C VAL A 13 31.44 4.52 3.40
N PHE A 14 31.93 3.65 2.51
CA PHE A 14 31.34 2.34 2.27
C PHE A 14 31.30 1.49 3.54
N LEU A 15 32.43 1.40 4.26
CA LEU A 15 32.51 0.67 5.53
C LEU A 15 31.61 1.28 6.61
N ALA A 16 31.53 2.62 6.69
CA ALA A 16 30.63 3.32 7.62
C ALA A 16 29.14 3.13 7.26
N ALA A 17 28.81 2.96 5.98
CA ALA A 17 27.44 2.76 5.51
C ALA A 17 26.88 1.37 5.84
N LEU A 18 27.72 0.34 5.96
CA LEU A 18 27.29 -1.03 6.32
C LEU A 18 26.54 -1.11 7.66
N PRO A 19 27.10 -0.63 8.80
CA PRO A 19 26.38 -0.63 10.08
C PRO A 19 25.17 0.30 10.05
N MET A 20 25.20 1.41 9.29
CA MET A 20 24.04 2.28 9.12
C MET A 20 22.88 1.56 8.40
N LYS A 21 23.19 0.77 7.37
CA LYS A 21 22.22 -0.06 6.65
C LYS A 21 21.62 -1.13 7.55
N ILE A 22 22.44 -1.80 8.37
CA ILE A 22 21.97 -2.77 9.36
C ILE A 22 21.08 -2.10 10.40
N ALA A 23 21.50 -0.94 10.92
CA ALA A 23 20.71 -0.18 11.88
C ALA A 23 19.33 0.16 11.31
N ARG A 24 19.25 0.59 10.04
CA ARG A 24 17.98 0.92 9.36
C ARG A 24 17.09 -0.28 9.04
N LYS A 25 17.64 -1.50 8.89
CA LYS A 25 16.83 -2.73 8.82
C LYS A 25 16.09 -3.02 10.14
N THR A 26 16.60 -2.47 11.24
CA THR A 26 16.00 -2.57 12.58
C THR A 26 15.23 -1.28 12.88
N SER A 27 14.15 -1.37 13.67
CA SER A 27 13.44 -0.17 14.12
C SER A 27 14.38 0.71 14.95
N MET A 28 14.50 2.01 14.61
CA MET A 28 15.27 2.99 15.38
C MET A 28 14.77 3.14 16.83
N ARG A 29 13.52 2.75 17.10
CA ARG A 29 12.98 2.67 18.47
C ARG A 29 13.73 1.65 19.33
N ASN A 30 14.26 0.60 18.70
CA ASN A 30 15.00 -0.47 19.37
C ASN A 30 16.51 -0.16 19.46
N LEU A 31 16.98 0.94 18.85
CA LEU A 31 18.39 1.36 18.83
C LEU A 31 18.54 2.82 19.32
N PRO A 32 18.17 3.12 20.58
CA PRO A 32 18.10 4.50 21.08
C PRO A 32 19.47 5.21 21.10
N LEU A 33 20.54 4.49 21.41
CA LEU A 33 21.92 5.02 21.41
C LEU A 33 22.35 5.39 19.99
N THR A 34 22.15 4.49 19.03
CA THR A 34 22.46 4.76 17.61
C THR A 34 21.65 5.94 17.08
N ALA A 35 20.36 6.02 17.42
CA ALA A 35 19.51 7.15 17.06
C ALA A 35 19.98 8.47 17.69
N ALA A 36 20.54 8.45 18.91
CA ALA A 36 21.14 9.62 19.53
C ALA A 36 22.44 10.05 18.81
N VAL A 37 23.28 9.10 18.40
CA VAL A 37 24.49 9.38 17.61
C VAL A 37 24.13 10.05 16.28
N PHE A 38 23.17 9.48 15.52
CA PHE A 38 22.72 10.09 14.26
C PHE A 38 22.20 11.51 14.44
N ARG A 39 21.40 11.77 15.49
CA ARG A 39 20.93 13.12 15.81
C ARG A 39 22.05 14.08 16.19
N LYS A 40 23.03 13.63 16.97
CA LYS A 40 24.16 14.46 17.41
C LYS A 40 25.13 14.80 16.27
N VAL A 41 25.38 13.85 15.38
CA VAL A 41 26.24 14.04 14.20
C VAL A 41 25.51 14.83 13.11
N GLY A 42 24.18 14.81 13.10
CA GLY A 42 23.36 15.47 12.07
C GLY A 42 23.27 14.67 10.77
N ILE A 43 23.55 13.37 10.81
CA ILE A 43 23.44 12.45 9.66
C ILE A 43 22.45 11.36 10.04
N PHE A 44 21.34 11.27 9.31
CA PHE A 44 20.38 10.19 9.44
C PHE A 44 20.37 9.36 8.16
N PRO A 45 20.76 8.07 8.22
CA PRO A 45 20.83 7.25 7.03
C PRO A 45 19.42 6.95 6.50
N ILE A 46 19.22 7.20 5.22
CA ILE A 46 18.08 6.69 4.46
C ILE A 46 18.54 5.49 3.61
N THR A 47 17.66 4.52 3.46
CA THR A 47 17.89 3.31 2.67
C THR A 47 17.07 3.35 1.40
N SER A 48 17.56 2.68 0.36
CA SER A 48 16.81 2.51 -0.88
C SER A 48 15.66 1.51 -0.61
N HIS A 49 14.59 2.02 0.00
CA HIS A 49 13.42 1.28 0.44
C HIS A 49 12.16 2.08 0.13
N TYR A 50 11.07 1.41 -0.25
CA TYR A 50 9.82 2.05 -0.70
C TYR A 50 9.22 3.05 0.30
N TYR A 51 9.17 2.67 1.59
CA TYR A 51 8.76 3.53 2.72
C TYR A 51 9.74 4.66 3.08
N GLU A 52 10.81 4.88 2.30
CA GLU A 52 11.79 5.94 2.53
C GLU A 52 11.87 6.90 1.33
N PRO A 53 12.34 8.15 1.55
CA PRO A 53 12.48 9.14 0.48
C PRO A 53 13.34 8.60 -0.66
N LEU A 54 12.94 8.89 -1.88
CA LEU A 54 13.70 8.51 -3.06
C LEU A 54 14.97 9.36 -3.14
N PHE A 55 16.14 8.71 -3.06
CA PHE A 55 17.44 9.35 -3.31
C PHE A 55 18.22 8.67 -4.44
N ASP A 56 17.91 7.40 -4.74
CA ASP A 56 18.41 6.71 -5.91
C ASP A 56 17.46 6.94 -7.09
N MET A 57 17.88 7.80 -8.01
CA MET A 57 17.08 8.22 -9.17
C MET A 57 17.34 7.37 -10.41
N SER A 58 18.17 6.33 -10.32
CA SER A 58 18.57 5.49 -11.47
C SER A 58 17.39 4.90 -12.24
N HIS A 59 16.25 4.72 -11.58
CA HIS A 59 15.02 4.15 -12.15
C HIS A 59 13.86 5.15 -12.23
N ALA A 60 14.10 6.42 -11.90
CA ALA A 60 13.07 7.45 -11.80
C ALA A 60 12.75 8.12 -13.16
N ASP A 61 11.48 8.40 -13.42
CA ASP A 61 11.08 9.30 -14.52
C ASP A 61 11.11 10.76 -14.03
N LEU A 62 12.13 11.49 -14.46
CA LEU A 62 12.38 12.89 -14.10
C LEU A 62 11.75 13.90 -15.08
N SER A 63 10.91 13.46 -16.02
CA SER A 63 10.44 14.31 -17.11
C SER A 63 9.63 15.54 -16.65
N GLY A 64 9.10 15.53 -15.42
CA GLY A 64 8.41 16.68 -14.80
C GLY A 64 7.16 17.13 -15.56
N ARG A 65 6.69 16.32 -16.52
CA ARG A 65 5.52 16.61 -17.33
C ARG A 65 4.26 16.51 -16.46
N PRO A 66 3.27 17.40 -16.64
CA PRO A 66 1.95 17.18 -16.08
C PRO A 66 1.50 15.77 -16.43
N ARG A 67 1.03 15.01 -15.45
CA ARG A 67 0.51 13.67 -15.70
C ARG A 67 -0.77 13.81 -16.49
N ASP A 68 -0.70 13.48 -17.77
CA ASP A 68 -1.88 13.24 -18.56
C ASP A 68 -2.47 11.90 -18.09
N LEU A 69 -3.70 11.93 -17.57
CA LEU A 69 -4.44 10.75 -17.10
C LEU A 69 -5.63 10.50 -18.03
N PRO A 70 -5.40 10.25 -19.35
CA PRO A 70 -6.48 10.10 -20.33
C PRO A 70 -7.18 8.76 -20.08
N GLY A 71 -8.22 8.81 -19.24
CA GLY A 71 -8.94 7.62 -18.79
C GLY A 71 -9.52 7.72 -17.39
N ILE A 72 -9.11 8.72 -16.60
CA ILE A 72 -9.69 8.98 -15.28
C ILE A 72 -10.62 10.19 -15.38
N ASP A 73 -11.93 9.92 -15.42
CA ASP A 73 -12.95 10.93 -15.13
C ASP A 73 -13.25 10.89 -13.63
N LEU A 74 -12.85 11.92 -12.89
CA LEU A 74 -13.03 11.98 -11.45
C LEU A 74 -14.51 12.07 -11.03
N CYS A 75 -15.44 12.48 -11.90
CA CYS A 75 -16.88 12.46 -11.59
C CYS A 75 -17.24 13.01 -10.18
N HIS A 76 -16.66 14.15 -9.78
CA HIS A 76 -16.71 14.65 -8.39
C HIS A 76 -18.14 14.75 -7.82
N ALA A 77 -19.09 15.23 -8.62
CA ALA A 77 -20.48 15.36 -8.19
C ALA A 77 -21.11 13.99 -7.87
N GLN A 78 -20.81 12.98 -8.69
CA GLN A 78 -21.26 11.61 -8.47
C GLN A 78 -20.59 10.97 -7.25
N GLN A 79 -19.31 11.29 -6.99
CA GLN A 79 -18.63 10.83 -5.77
C GLN A 79 -19.32 11.37 -4.51
N ILE A 80 -19.66 12.67 -4.47
CA ILE A 80 -20.38 13.26 -3.34
C ILE A 80 -21.78 12.63 -3.20
N ALA A 81 -22.51 12.47 -4.30
CA ALA A 81 -23.81 11.82 -4.29
C ALA A 81 -23.75 10.35 -3.82
N LEU A 82 -22.65 9.65 -4.10
CA LEU A 82 -22.42 8.28 -3.64
C LEU A 82 -22.21 8.23 -2.12
N LEU A 83 -21.48 9.18 -1.52
CA LEU A 83 -21.26 9.23 -0.07
C LEU A 83 -22.57 9.32 0.71
N HIS A 84 -23.55 10.08 0.23
CA HIS A 84 -24.88 10.16 0.83
C HIS A 84 -25.64 8.83 0.81
N ARG A 85 -25.28 7.89 -0.07
CA ARG A 85 -25.87 6.53 -0.09
C ARG A 85 -25.29 5.61 0.97
N PHE A 86 -24.18 5.99 1.60
CA PHE A 86 -23.54 5.22 2.66
C PHE A 86 -24.02 5.66 4.05
N GLU A 87 -24.80 6.74 4.14
CA GLU A 87 -25.39 7.17 5.41
C GLU A 87 -26.36 6.10 5.94
N GLY A 88 -26.15 5.68 7.18
CA GLY A 88 -27.02 4.74 7.88
C GLY A 88 -26.86 3.27 7.50
N THR A 89 -25.86 2.91 6.69
CA THR A 89 -25.54 1.51 6.40
C THR A 89 -24.73 0.86 7.51
N ASP A 90 -25.02 -0.42 7.76
CA ASP A 90 -24.43 -1.19 8.86
C ASP A 90 -22.94 -1.53 8.61
N ILE A 91 -22.14 -1.45 9.66
CA ILE A 91 -20.72 -1.79 9.71
C ILE A 91 -20.57 -2.97 10.67
N PRO A 92 -19.66 -3.93 10.42
CA PRO A 92 -19.54 -5.08 11.31
C PRO A 92 -19.19 -4.69 12.77
N ASP A 93 -20.09 -5.03 13.70
CA ASP A 93 -19.95 -4.77 15.15
C ASP A 93 -18.68 -5.38 15.80
N ASN A 94 -18.02 -6.33 15.12
CA ASN A 94 -16.89 -7.06 15.67
C ASN A 94 -15.53 -6.42 15.39
N TRP A 95 -15.47 -5.33 14.63
CA TRP A 95 -14.20 -4.69 14.27
C TRP A 95 -13.54 -3.90 15.42
N ASP A 96 -14.27 -3.62 16.50
CA ASP A 96 -13.70 -3.00 17.71
C ASP A 96 -12.80 -3.94 18.52
N ARG A 97 -12.81 -5.23 18.21
CA ARG A 97 -11.97 -6.24 18.89
C ARG A 97 -10.54 -6.17 18.37
N PRO A 98 -9.52 -6.49 19.21
CA PRO A 98 -8.14 -6.63 18.74
C PRO A 98 -8.05 -7.66 17.61
N ALA A 99 -7.21 -7.41 16.61
CA ALA A 99 -6.97 -8.38 15.55
C ALA A 99 -6.36 -9.66 16.13
N GLY A 100 -6.98 -10.81 15.86
CA GLY A 100 -6.40 -12.12 16.14
C GLY A 100 -5.42 -12.57 15.05
N ASP A 101 -4.74 -13.69 15.30
CA ASP A 101 -3.85 -14.38 14.34
C ASP A 101 -4.62 -15.06 13.18
N ASP A 102 -5.95 -15.02 13.23
CA ASP A 102 -6.90 -15.66 12.31
C ASP A 102 -7.22 -14.83 11.05
N GLY A 103 -6.58 -13.67 10.89
CA GLY A 103 -6.80 -12.80 9.72
C GLY A 103 -7.98 -11.85 9.87
N ASN A 104 -8.61 -11.77 11.05
CA ASN A 104 -9.68 -10.82 11.31
C ASN A 104 -9.20 -9.36 11.22
N PHE A 105 -10.03 -8.49 10.64
CA PHE A 105 -9.82 -7.05 10.66
C PHE A 105 -10.13 -6.47 12.05
N SER A 106 -9.42 -5.40 12.43
CA SER A 106 -9.63 -4.64 13.66
C SER A 106 -9.46 -3.16 13.37
N LEU A 107 -10.39 -2.33 13.83
CA LEU A 107 -10.28 -0.86 13.77
C LEU A 107 -9.10 -0.34 14.60
N ARG A 108 -8.65 -1.11 15.59
CA ARG A 108 -7.47 -0.81 16.41
C ARG A 108 -6.17 -1.21 15.70
N ASN A 109 -6.06 -0.89 14.41
CA ASN A 109 -4.83 -1.03 13.66
C ASN A 109 -4.24 0.37 13.33
N ARG A 110 -2.98 0.41 12.91
CA ARG A 110 -2.27 1.69 12.67
C ARG A 110 -2.37 2.22 11.25
N ASN A 111 -2.89 1.42 10.31
CA ASN A 111 -2.69 1.65 8.88
C ASN A 111 -4.00 1.89 8.10
N PHE A 112 -5.14 1.33 8.53
CA PHE A 112 -6.43 1.38 7.84
C PHE A 112 -7.55 1.47 8.89
N GLY A 113 -7.70 2.65 9.48
CA GLY A 113 -8.53 2.88 10.67
C GLY A 113 -10.02 3.08 10.36
N ALA A 114 -10.74 3.59 11.36
CA ALA A 114 -12.11 4.06 11.19
C ALA A 114 -12.19 5.16 10.12
N GLY A 115 -13.29 5.24 9.38
CA GLY A 115 -13.41 6.08 8.19
C GLY A 115 -12.90 5.38 6.93
N ASP A 116 -11.62 5.02 6.86
CA ASP A 116 -11.05 4.31 5.71
C ASP A 116 -11.70 2.92 5.53
N ALA A 117 -11.78 2.17 6.63
CA ALA A 117 -12.42 0.85 6.67
C ALA A 117 -13.90 0.93 6.34
N ASP A 118 -14.59 1.93 6.88
CA ASP A 118 -16.03 2.12 6.71
C ASP A 118 -16.36 2.45 5.26
N LEU A 119 -15.63 3.41 4.68
CA LEU A 119 -15.79 3.79 3.29
C LEU A 119 -15.51 2.61 2.36
N TRP A 120 -14.41 1.88 2.60
CA TRP A 120 -14.04 0.76 1.74
C TRP A 120 -15.06 -0.38 1.79
N TRP A 121 -15.57 -0.68 2.99
CA TRP A 121 -16.67 -1.59 3.19
C TRP A 121 -17.91 -1.18 2.42
N HIS A 122 -18.37 0.06 2.58
CA HIS A 122 -19.57 0.55 1.92
C HIS A 122 -19.44 0.57 0.40
N VAL A 123 -18.28 0.94 -0.13
CA VAL A 123 -17.98 0.90 -1.57
C VAL A 123 -18.15 -0.52 -2.12
N ILE A 124 -17.49 -1.52 -1.52
CA ILE A 124 -17.60 -2.92 -2.00
C ILE A 124 -19.04 -3.43 -1.87
N ARG A 125 -19.71 -3.14 -0.75
CA ARG A 125 -21.07 -3.61 -0.48
C ARG A 125 -22.11 -2.95 -1.37
N HIS A 126 -21.87 -1.71 -1.80
CA HIS A 126 -22.72 -0.96 -2.71
C HIS A 126 -22.59 -1.49 -4.14
N PHE A 127 -21.35 -1.56 -4.65
CA PHE A 127 -21.11 -1.95 -6.05
C PHE A 127 -21.20 -3.44 -6.29
N LYS A 128 -20.89 -4.27 -5.28
CA LYS A 128 -20.85 -5.74 -5.37
C LYS A 128 -20.06 -6.17 -6.61
N PRO A 129 -18.78 -5.77 -6.71
CA PRO A 129 -17.99 -5.98 -7.91
C PRO A 129 -17.85 -7.46 -8.25
N SER A 130 -17.75 -7.78 -9.54
CA SER A 130 -17.39 -9.13 -9.97
C SER A 130 -15.89 -9.38 -9.83
N ARG A 131 -15.09 -8.30 -9.83
CA ARG A 131 -13.65 -8.33 -9.63
C ARG A 131 -13.14 -7.12 -8.84
N ILE A 132 -12.17 -7.38 -7.96
CA ILE A 132 -11.36 -6.37 -7.29
C ILE A 132 -9.89 -6.64 -7.60
N ILE A 133 -9.21 -5.65 -8.17
CA ILE A 133 -7.73 -5.63 -8.28
C ILE A 133 -7.23 -4.65 -7.23
N GLU A 134 -6.44 -5.14 -6.29
CA GLU A 134 -5.90 -4.37 -5.16
C GLU A 134 -4.38 -4.25 -5.29
N VAL A 135 -3.88 -3.01 -5.35
CA VAL A 135 -2.45 -2.68 -5.36
C VAL A 135 -2.05 -2.23 -3.96
N GLY A 136 -1.12 -2.96 -3.35
CA GLY A 136 -0.79 -2.82 -1.93
C GLY A 136 -1.79 -3.58 -1.08
N SER A 137 -1.31 -4.49 -0.24
CA SER A 137 -2.18 -5.40 0.51
C SER A 137 -1.92 -5.34 2.01
N GLY A 138 -2.96 -5.54 2.80
CA GLY A 138 -2.89 -5.32 4.24
C GLY A 138 -4.26 -5.32 4.92
N HIS A 139 -4.47 -4.33 5.77
CA HIS A 139 -5.72 -4.20 6.51
C HIS A 139 -6.91 -3.90 5.57
N SER A 140 -6.71 -3.14 4.49
CA SER A 140 -7.66 -2.96 3.39
C SER A 140 -8.16 -4.29 2.82
N THR A 141 -7.25 -5.24 2.60
CA THR A 141 -7.56 -6.57 2.07
C THR A 141 -8.50 -7.32 3.01
N ARG A 142 -8.27 -7.25 4.33
CA ARG A 142 -9.14 -7.89 5.32
C ARG A 142 -10.54 -7.30 5.30
N VAL A 143 -10.67 -5.98 5.21
CA VAL A 143 -11.97 -5.29 5.04
C VAL A 143 -12.67 -5.79 3.78
N ALA A 144 -11.95 -5.87 2.65
CA ALA A 144 -12.51 -6.39 1.40
C ALA A 144 -13.02 -7.82 1.52
N ARG A 145 -12.26 -8.72 2.17
CA ARG A 145 -12.69 -10.10 2.41
C ARG A 145 -13.94 -10.18 3.26
N HIS A 146 -14.04 -9.36 4.31
CA HIS A 146 -15.26 -9.30 5.13
C HIS A 146 -16.45 -8.83 4.29
N ALA A 147 -16.27 -7.78 3.47
CA ALA A 147 -17.34 -7.23 2.63
C ALA A 147 -17.83 -8.24 1.58
N ILE A 148 -16.90 -8.93 0.90
CA ILE A 148 -17.20 -9.99 -0.07
C ILE A 148 -17.93 -11.14 0.62
N ALA A 149 -17.44 -11.62 1.76
CA ALA A 149 -18.04 -12.72 2.51
C ALA A 149 -19.46 -12.40 2.96
N ARG A 150 -19.70 -11.16 3.43
CA ARG A 150 -21.04 -10.71 3.82
C ARG A 150 -21.99 -10.68 2.62
N THR A 151 -21.53 -10.20 1.46
CA THR A 151 -22.35 -10.19 0.24
C THR A 151 -22.66 -11.59 -0.25
N LEU A 152 -21.69 -12.50 -0.22
CA LEU A 152 -21.91 -13.91 -0.55
C LEU A 152 -22.92 -14.57 0.39
N HIS A 153 -22.85 -14.27 1.68
CA HIS A 153 -23.79 -14.81 2.67
C HIS A 153 -25.25 -14.38 2.40
N GLU A 154 -25.45 -13.11 2.04
CA GLU A 154 -26.77 -12.57 1.70
C GLU A 154 -27.22 -12.95 0.28
N GLN A 155 -26.28 -13.22 -0.63
CA GLN A 155 -26.51 -13.52 -2.04
C GLN A 155 -25.62 -14.70 -2.46
N PRO A 156 -26.06 -15.96 -2.29
CA PRO A 156 -25.21 -17.14 -2.53
C PRO A 156 -24.68 -17.30 -3.96
N ALA A 157 -25.30 -16.62 -4.95
CA ALA A 157 -24.83 -16.59 -6.34
C ALA A 157 -23.74 -15.53 -6.60
N TYR A 158 -23.43 -14.67 -5.64
CA TYR A 158 -22.41 -13.65 -5.77
C TYR A 158 -21.01 -14.28 -5.85
N VAL A 159 -20.25 -13.89 -6.86
CA VAL A 159 -18.86 -14.31 -7.03
C VAL A 159 -18.03 -13.05 -7.27
N CYS A 160 -16.96 -12.90 -6.49
CA CYS A 160 -16.01 -11.82 -6.65
C CYS A 160 -14.60 -12.40 -6.74
N ASP A 161 -13.92 -12.13 -7.85
CA ASP A 161 -12.52 -12.43 -8.03
C ASP A 161 -11.66 -11.33 -7.41
N HIS A 162 -10.87 -11.66 -6.39
CA HIS A 162 -10.05 -10.67 -5.66
C HIS A 162 -8.58 -10.97 -5.86
N VAL A 163 -7.92 -10.09 -6.62
CA VAL A 163 -6.51 -10.17 -7.00
C VAL A 163 -5.75 -9.09 -6.23
N CYS A 164 -4.69 -9.50 -5.54
CA CYS A 164 -3.79 -8.61 -4.81
C CYS A 164 -2.43 -8.56 -5.50
N ILE A 165 -1.89 -7.36 -5.72
CA ILE A 165 -0.53 -7.11 -6.21
C ILE A 165 0.28 -6.62 -5.02
N GLU A 166 1.13 -7.51 -4.49
CA GLU A 166 1.91 -7.29 -3.27
C GLU A 166 3.28 -7.98 -3.37
N PRO A 167 4.34 -7.24 -3.76
CA PRO A 167 5.68 -7.80 -3.94
C PRO A 167 6.35 -8.26 -2.63
N TYR A 168 5.86 -7.84 -1.46
CA TYR A 168 6.51 -8.13 -0.18
C TYR A 168 5.87 -9.30 0.57
N GLU A 169 6.68 -10.10 1.26
CA GLU A 169 6.21 -11.30 1.97
C GLU A 169 5.19 -10.95 3.07
N MET A 170 3.93 -11.25 2.76
CA MET A 170 2.79 -11.22 3.68
C MET A 170 2.14 -12.59 3.62
N PRO A 171 2.75 -13.65 4.20
CA PRO A 171 2.38 -15.05 3.95
C PRO A 171 0.96 -15.43 4.41
N TRP A 172 0.30 -14.51 5.15
CA TRP A 172 -1.07 -14.67 5.59
C TRP A 172 -2.08 -14.33 4.48
N LEU A 173 -1.68 -13.63 3.42
CA LEU A 173 -2.56 -13.31 2.28
C LEU A 173 -2.97 -14.58 1.54
N GLU A 174 -2.04 -15.50 1.33
CA GLU A 174 -2.30 -16.80 0.68
C GLU A 174 -3.31 -17.65 1.47
N LYS A 175 -3.35 -17.48 2.81
CA LYS A 175 -4.31 -18.17 3.68
C LYS A 175 -5.75 -17.70 3.47
N LEU A 176 -5.96 -16.52 2.86
CA LEU A 176 -7.28 -15.97 2.58
C LEU A 176 -7.92 -16.53 1.30
N GLY A 177 -7.20 -17.40 0.56
CA GLY A 177 -7.69 -17.97 -0.70
C GLY A 177 -7.82 -16.95 -1.82
N ILE A 178 -7.04 -15.87 -1.78
CA ILE A 178 -6.98 -14.82 -2.80
C ILE A 178 -5.81 -15.07 -3.76
N GLN A 179 -5.92 -14.55 -4.98
CA GLN A 179 -4.82 -14.56 -5.92
C GLN A 179 -3.83 -13.45 -5.55
N VAL A 180 -2.61 -13.81 -5.16
CA VAL A 180 -1.54 -12.85 -4.84
C VAL A 180 -0.47 -12.86 -5.92
N ARG A 181 -0.22 -11.70 -6.52
CA ARG A 181 0.88 -11.44 -7.46
C ARG A 181 2.04 -10.84 -6.69
N ARG A 182 3.12 -11.61 -6.54
CA ARG A 182 4.36 -11.22 -5.83
C ARG A 182 5.30 -10.45 -6.75
N GLU A 183 4.78 -9.41 -7.37
CA GLU A 183 5.45 -8.60 -8.39
C GLU A 183 5.19 -7.13 -8.09
N LYS A 184 6.10 -6.25 -8.48
CA LYS A 184 5.85 -4.81 -8.34
C LYS A 184 4.85 -4.36 -9.39
N LEU A 185 4.08 -3.32 -9.09
CA LEU A 185 3.09 -2.79 -10.04
C LEU A 185 3.72 -2.43 -11.38
N GLU A 186 4.92 -1.81 -11.37
CA GLU A 186 5.63 -1.42 -12.60
C GLU A 186 6.04 -2.59 -13.50
N ASP A 187 6.07 -3.82 -12.96
CA ASP A 187 6.46 -5.03 -13.68
C ASP A 187 5.24 -5.87 -14.12
N ILE A 188 4.03 -5.51 -13.69
CA ILE A 188 2.78 -6.21 -14.04
C ILE A 188 2.36 -5.90 -15.48
N ASP A 189 1.93 -6.93 -16.22
CA ASP A 189 1.33 -6.76 -17.54
C ASP A 189 0.05 -5.90 -17.46
N PRO A 190 -0.01 -4.74 -18.16
CA PRO A 190 -1.18 -3.88 -18.18
C PRO A 190 -2.47 -4.58 -18.64
N ALA A 191 -2.37 -5.68 -19.38
CA ALA A 191 -3.52 -6.49 -19.79
C ALA A 191 -4.36 -6.98 -18.60
N LEU A 192 -3.77 -7.09 -17.39
CA LEU A 192 -4.52 -7.40 -16.17
C LEU A 192 -5.62 -6.37 -15.89
N PHE A 193 -5.33 -5.08 -16.04
CA PHE A 193 -6.28 -4.00 -15.77
C PHE A 193 -7.35 -3.89 -16.86
N ALA A 194 -7.04 -4.27 -18.09
CA ALA A 194 -8.00 -4.35 -19.19
C ALA A 194 -9.10 -5.40 -18.96
N THR A 195 -8.94 -6.27 -17.94
CA THR A 195 -9.97 -7.25 -17.57
C THR A 195 -11.08 -6.69 -16.69
N LEU A 196 -10.92 -5.47 -16.14
CA LEU A 196 -11.94 -4.80 -15.33
C LEU A 196 -13.14 -4.42 -16.20
N LYS A 197 -14.34 -4.63 -15.66
CA LYS A 197 -15.61 -4.26 -16.29
C LYS A 197 -16.30 -3.16 -15.49
N ALA A 198 -17.38 -2.62 -16.04
CA ALA A 198 -18.21 -1.65 -15.34
C ALA A 198 -18.72 -2.25 -14.01
N GLY A 199 -18.46 -1.55 -12.91
CA GLY A 199 -18.80 -1.99 -11.55
C GLY A 199 -17.69 -2.78 -10.84
N ASP A 200 -16.63 -3.18 -11.52
CA ASP A 200 -15.43 -3.73 -10.90
C ASP A 200 -14.56 -2.61 -10.29
N ILE A 201 -13.67 -2.99 -9.36
CA ILE A 201 -12.89 -2.02 -8.60
C ILE A 201 -11.39 -2.23 -8.80
N LEU A 202 -10.69 -1.14 -9.14
CA LEU A 202 -9.26 -0.99 -8.94
C LEU A 202 -9.04 -0.21 -7.65
N PHE A 203 -8.43 -0.85 -6.65
CA PHE A 203 -8.10 -0.24 -5.36
C PHE A 203 -6.58 -0.07 -5.25
N ILE A 204 -6.13 1.13 -4.90
CA ILE A 204 -4.70 1.44 -4.77
C ILE A 204 -4.47 2.02 -3.38
N ASP A 205 -3.84 1.22 -2.51
CA ASP A 205 -3.40 1.64 -1.18
C ASP A 205 -1.88 1.62 -1.12
N SER A 206 -1.30 2.73 -1.60
CA SER A 206 0.13 2.94 -1.61
C SER A 206 0.58 3.64 -0.34
N SER A 207 1.73 3.25 0.22
CA SER A 207 2.32 3.97 1.35
C SER A 207 2.49 5.47 1.08
N HIS A 208 2.35 6.31 2.12
CA HIS A 208 2.31 7.78 2.08
C HIS A 208 3.63 8.46 1.66
N MET A 209 4.51 7.75 0.98
CA MET A 209 5.76 8.27 0.45
C MET A 209 5.54 8.85 -0.93
N ILE A 210 5.50 10.19 -0.99
CA ILE A 210 5.52 10.91 -2.25
C ILE A 210 6.86 10.65 -2.93
N ARG A 211 6.83 9.84 -3.99
CA ARG A 211 7.94 9.70 -4.95
C ARG A 211 7.55 10.50 -6.19
N PRO A 212 8.06 11.74 -6.37
CA PRO A 212 7.55 12.64 -7.40
C PRO A 212 7.75 12.13 -8.83
N VAL A 213 8.53 11.06 -9.00
CA VAL A 213 9.18 10.61 -10.23
C VAL A 213 9.02 9.09 -10.44
N ALA A 214 8.01 8.49 -9.80
CA ALA A 214 7.67 7.09 -10.07
C ALA A 214 7.21 6.96 -11.52
N LYS A 215 7.73 5.97 -12.25
CA LYS A 215 7.25 5.60 -13.57
C LYS A 215 5.81 5.11 -13.43
N CYS A 216 4.88 5.75 -14.14
CA CYS A 216 3.57 5.17 -14.41
C CYS A 216 3.69 4.14 -15.54
#